data_AF-A0A2U2BVP6-F1
#
_entry.id   AF-A0A2U2BVP6-F1
#
_cell.length_a   1.000
_cell.length_b   1.000
_cell.length_c   1.000
_cell.angle_alpha   90.00
_cell.angle_beta   90.00
_cell.angle_gamma   90.00
#
_symmetry.space_group_name_H-M   'P 1'
#
loop_
_entity.id
_entity.type
_entity.pdbx_description
1 polymer ?
#
loop_
_entity_poly.entity_id
_entity_poly.type
_entity_poly.pdbx_seq_one_letter_code
_entity_poly.pdbx_strand_id
1 'polypeptide(L)'
;MQAADPDTLALDPGERAWRLELDPPAEAASAGMAERIGQFATLFLESGDVAGRFAPSGPLAFTLVADDGAEAELEALRAGLAGRLAEAGLVIEARLAAVGDGAEALPDDDGVEHLTEAPTGGDPVEARASALAAELAAFREEMRAIAHGIQTAGAGDDGGLARFREELESVAGSMGQRVDGAAQRIESATDSVCARLEGVPDAARLDAVIERSEAQAALFETAMREALTALQGACAAMREPDAAASDGAAVEAG
;
A
#
# COMPACT_ATOMS: atom_id res chain seq x y z
N MET A 1 -2.89 -34.36 10.80
CA MET A 1 -1.76 -33.42 10.75
C MET A 1 -2.28 -32.14 11.39
N GLN A 2 -1.81 -31.85 12.60
CA GLN A 2 -2.41 -30.86 13.51
C GLN A 2 -2.02 -29.45 13.05
N ALA A 3 -2.99 -28.57 12.85
CA ALA A 3 -2.73 -27.16 12.53
C ALA A 3 -2.07 -26.51 13.75
N ALA A 4 -0.90 -25.92 13.55
CA ALA A 4 -0.24 -25.11 14.57
C ALA A 4 -1.04 -23.81 14.72
N ASP A 5 -1.42 -23.51 15.96
CA ASP A 5 -2.07 -22.25 16.33
C ASP A 5 -1.19 -21.07 15.89
N PRO A 6 -1.74 -20.05 15.20
CA PRO A 6 -1.03 -18.80 14.94
C PRO A 6 -0.72 -18.02 16.23
N ASP A 7 -1.18 -18.50 17.38
CA ASP A 7 -1.06 -17.86 18.68
C ASP A 7 0.25 -18.14 19.44
N THR A 8 1.22 -18.82 18.82
CA THR A 8 2.48 -19.11 19.52
C THR A 8 3.65 -19.03 18.56
N LEU A 9 4.24 -17.84 18.44
CA LEU A 9 5.66 -17.75 18.11
C LEU A 9 6.38 -18.62 19.15
N ALA A 10 6.90 -19.77 18.71
CA ALA A 10 7.65 -20.65 19.59
C ALA A 10 8.89 -19.89 20.05
N LEU A 11 9.01 -19.72 21.37
CA LEU A 11 10.15 -19.06 22.00
C LEU A 11 11.36 -19.99 21.96
N ASP A 12 12.44 -19.53 21.35
CA ASP A 12 13.73 -20.20 21.44
C ASP A 12 14.40 -19.91 22.80
N PRO A 13 15.34 -20.75 23.26
CA PRO A 13 16.04 -20.52 24.52
C PRO A 13 16.81 -19.19 24.50
N GLY A 14 16.44 -18.27 25.40
CA GLY A 14 17.02 -16.92 25.48
C GLY A 14 16.14 -15.82 24.88
N GLU A 15 15.05 -16.19 24.22
CA GLU A 15 14.03 -15.26 23.72
C GLU A 15 12.91 -15.06 24.75
N ARG A 16 12.26 -13.90 24.66
CA ARG A 16 11.05 -13.54 25.40
C ARG A 16 10.02 -12.95 24.44
N ALA A 17 8.75 -13.00 24.85
CA ALA A 17 7.66 -12.41 24.08
C ALA A 17 7.20 -11.09 24.71
N TRP A 18 6.86 -10.12 23.87
CA TRP A 18 6.25 -8.85 24.20
C TRP A 18 4.99 -8.66 23.37
N ARG A 19 4.00 -7.99 23.94
CA ARG A 19 2.80 -7.55 23.25
C ARG A 19 2.89 -6.05 23.01
N LEU A 20 2.75 -5.66 21.75
CA LEU A 20 2.60 -4.29 21.30
C LEU A 20 1.13 -4.06 20.96
N GLU A 21 0.48 -3.13 21.66
CA GLU A 21 -0.90 -2.72 21.42
C GLU A 21 -0.94 -1.27 20.95
N LEU A 22 -1.77 -1.00 19.94
CA LEU A 22 -2.04 0.33 19.42
C LEU A 22 -3.45 0.74 19.80
N ASP A 23 -3.56 1.83 20.55
CA ASP A 23 -4.82 2.36 21.04
C ASP A 23 -5.15 3.68 20.30
N PRO A 24 -5.96 3.62 19.23
CA PRO A 24 -6.40 4.82 18.54
C PRO A 24 -7.45 5.56 19.36
N PRO A 25 -7.55 6.89 19.22
CA PRO A 25 -8.60 7.65 19.88
C PRO A 25 -9.96 7.17 19.37
N ALA A 26 -10.99 7.24 20.22
CA ALA A 26 -12.33 6.74 19.89
C ALA A 26 -12.91 7.29 18.57
N GLU A 27 -12.48 8.49 18.18
CA GLU A 27 -12.83 9.17 16.92
C GLU A 27 -12.21 8.52 15.67
N ALA A 28 -11.10 7.79 15.84
CA ALA A 28 -10.38 7.05 14.80
C ALA A 28 -10.61 5.52 14.86
N ALA A 29 -11.38 5.02 15.83
CA ALA A 29 -11.62 3.59 16.09
C ALA A 29 -12.62 2.93 15.10
N SER A 30 -12.73 3.43 13.87
CA SER A 30 -13.51 2.75 12.83
C SER A 30 -12.77 1.51 12.33
N ALA A 31 -13.50 0.43 12.01
CA ALA A 31 -12.88 -0.84 11.57
C ALA A 31 -11.93 -0.66 10.37
N GLY A 32 -12.33 0.14 9.38
CA GLY A 32 -11.49 0.43 8.20
C GLY A 32 -10.29 1.34 8.47
N MET A 33 -10.23 2.03 9.62
CA MET A 33 -9.05 2.79 10.05
C MET A 33 -8.14 1.93 10.92
N ALA A 34 -8.69 1.12 11.82
CA ALA A 34 -7.94 0.13 12.58
C ALA A 34 -7.16 -0.80 11.64
N GLU A 35 -7.79 -1.26 10.55
CA GLU A 35 -7.12 -2.08 9.53
C GLU A 35 -5.96 -1.35 8.84
N ARG A 36 -6.13 -0.07 8.50
CA ARG A 36 -5.05 0.74 7.87
C ARG A 36 -3.91 1.01 8.84
N ILE A 37 -4.21 1.28 10.11
CA ILE A 37 -3.21 1.45 11.17
C ILE A 37 -2.45 0.14 11.37
N GLY A 38 -3.16 -0.99 11.42
CA GLY A 38 -2.55 -2.32 11.48
C GLY A 38 -1.62 -2.60 10.30
N GLN A 39 -2.08 -2.34 9.07
CA GLN A 39 -1.24 -2.48 7.86
C GLN A 39 0.01 -1.60 7.91
N PHE A 40 -0.13 -0.35 8.36
CA PHE A 40 1.01 0.55 8.53
C PHE A 40 2.00 0.02 9.57
N ALA A 41 1.49 -0.44 10.72
CA ALA A 41 2.32 -0.99 11.78
C ALA A 41 3.06 -2.25 11.33
N THR A 42 2.41 -3.15 10.58
CA THR A 42 3.06 -4.30 9.94
C THR A 42 4.19 -3.85 9.02
N LEU A 43 3.94 -2.91 8.10
CA LEU A 43 4.99 -2.41 7.20
C LEU A 43 6.14 -1.77 7.96
N PHE A 44 5.84 -1.05 9.04
CA PHE A 44 6.86 -0.47 9.91
C PHE A 44 7.72 -1.55 10.56
N LEU A 45 7.10 -2.59 11.12
CA LEU A 45 7.79 -3.74 11.73
C LEU A 45 8.58 -4.56 10.71
N GLU A 46 8.12 -4.69 9.47
CA GLU A 46 8.85 -5.38 8.37
C GLU A 46 10.03 -4.55 7.86
N SER A 47 9.89 -3.22 7.83
CA SER A 47 10.92 -2.30 7.35
C SER A 47 11.95 -1.93 8.41
N GLY A 48 11.61 -2.12 9.68
CA GLY A 48 12.47 -1.84 10.83
C GLY A 48 13.54 -2.92 10.99
N ASP A 49 14.70 -2.51 11.50
CA ASP A 49 15.72 -3.43 12.00
C ASP A 49 15.28 -3.97 13.37
N VAL A 50 14.21 -4.76 13.38
CA VAL A 50 13.68 -5.35 14.60
C VAL A 50 14.64 -6.46 15.01
N ALA A 51 15.20 -6.37 16.21
CA ALA A 51 16.04 -7.42 16.80
C ALA A 51 15.21 -8.67 17.22
N GLY A 52 14.30 -9.11 16.34
CA GLY A 52 13.30 -10.11 16.68
C GLY A 52 12.33 -10.44 15.56
N ARG A 53 11.48 -11.42 15.87
CA ARG A 53 10.36 -11.88 15.05
C ARG A 53 9.08 -11.20 15.52
N PHE A 54 8.13 -11.00 14.63
CA PHE A 54 6.81 -10.49 15.03
C PHE A 54 5.69 -11.27 14.35
N ALA A 55 4.53 -11.28 14.98
CA ALA A 55 3.30 -11.83 14.44
C ALA A 55 2.12 -10.94 14.85
N PRO A 56 1.23 -10.57 13.92
CA PRO A 56 -0.01 -9.90 14.28
C PRO A 56 -0.88 -10.84 15.12
N SER A 57 -1.33 -10.37 16.29
CA SER A 57 -2.28 -11.06 17.18
C SER A 57 -3.67 -10.42 17.17
N GLY A 58 -3.83 -9.29 16.46
CA GLY A 58 -5.09 -8.62 16.21
C GLY A 58 -4.92 -7.46 15.21
N PRO A 59 -5.98 -6.71 14.87
CA PRO A 59 -5.91 -5.60 13.93
C PRO A 59 -5.00 -4.45 14.42
N LEU A 60 -4.80 -4.35 15.74
CA LEU A 60 -3.99 -3.33 16.39
C LEU A 60 -3.07 -3.91 17.47
N ALA A 61 -2.88 -5.24 17.45
CA ALA A 61 -2.11 -5.96 18.45
C ALA A 61 -1.08 -6.86 17.76
N PHE A 62 0.14 -6.84 18.25
CA PHE A 62 1.27 -7.57 17.70
C PHE A 62 2.02 -8.28 18.82
N THR A 63 2.41 -9.51 18.56
CA THR A 63 3.34 -10.26 19.40
C THR A 63 4.74 -10.10 18.82
N LEU A 64 5.67 -9.63 19.62
CA LEU A 64 7.08 -9.45 19.30
C LEU A 64 7.88 -10.48 20.09
N VAL A 65 8.80 -11.18 19.45
CA VAL A 65 9.72 -12.13 20.08
C VAL A 65 11.14 -11.68 19.78
N ALA A 66 11.92 -11.47 20.82
CA ALA A 66 13.29 -10.97 20.76
C ALA A 66 14.12 -11.54 21.92
N ASP A 67 15.42 -11.32 21.92
CA ASP A 67 16.29 -11.71 23.03
C ASP A 67 15.88 -11.01 24.34
N ASP A 68 16.03 -11.67 25.51
CA ASP A 68 15.63 -11.13 26.83
C ASP A 68 16.33 -9.79 27.21
N GLY A 69 17.36 -9.39 26.46
CA GLY A 69 18.04 -8.09 26.59
C GLY A 69 17.56 -6.98 25.63
N ALA A 70 16.63 -7.25 24.72
CA ALA A 70 16.21 -6.36 23.65
C ALA A 70 15.17 -5.30 24.07
N GLU A 71 14.88 -5.15 25.37
CA GLU A 71 13.84 -4.24 25.87
C GLU A 71 14.04 -2.77 25.40
N ALA A 72 15.28 -2.28 25.41
CA ALA A 72 15.59 -0.93 24.96
C ALA A 72 15.36 -0.73 23.45
N GLU A 73 15.61 -1.77 22.65
CA GLU A 73 15.42 -1.77 21.20
C GLU A 73 13.93 -1.84 20.85
N LEU A 74 13.17 -2.67 21.58
CA LEU A 74 11.72 -2.76 21.45
C LEU A 74 11.02 -1.46 21.89
N GLU A 75 11.53 -0.80 22.93
CA GLU A 75 10.99 0.49 23.36
C GLU A 75 11.33 1.62 22.36
N ALA A 76 12.53 1.61 21.77
CA ALA A 76 12.88 2.51 20.67
C ALA A 76 11.99 2.28 19.45
N LEU A 77 11.68 1.01 19.14
CA LEU A 77 10.75 0.62 18.09
C LEU A 77 9.33 1.12 18.37
N ARG A 78 8.82 0.94 19.60
CA ARG A 78 7.51 1.42 20.03
C ARG A 78 7.42 2.94 19.91
N ALA A 79 8.44 3.66 20.36
CA ALA A 79 8.53 5.11 20.26
C ALA A 79 8.63 5.58 18.80
N GLY A 80 9.38 4.86 17.96
CA GLY A 80 9.49 5.13 16.53
C GLY A 80 8.14 4.96 15.81
N LEU A 81 7.42 3.87 16.08
CA LEU A 81 6.09 3.64 15.53
C LEU A 81 5.10 4.73 15.95
N ALA A 82 5.07 5.08 17.24
CA ALA A 82 4.23 6.17 17.74
C ALA A 82 4.59 7.51 17.09
N GLY A 83 5.88 7.81 16.93
CA GLY A 83 6.36 9.01 16.25
C GLY A 83 5.91 9.09 14.79
N ARG A 84 5.98 7.99 14.04
CA ARG A 84 5.57 7.93 12.63
C ARG A 84 4.06 8.03 12.46
N LEU A 85 3.29 7.43 13.37
CA LEU A 85 1.84 7.59 13.42
C LEU A 85 1.47 9.05 13.74
N ALA A 86 2.19 9.70 14.66
CA ALA A 86 2.00 11.12 14.96
C ALA A 86 2.38 12.04 13.78
N GLU A 87 3.44 11.72 13.01
CA GLU A 87 3.77 12.42 11.75
C GLU A 87 2.64 12.33 10.72
N ALA A 88 1.91 11.21 10.71
CA ALA A 88 0.72 11.02 9.88
C ALA A 88 -0.54 11.70 10.45
N GLY A 89 -0.42 12.40 11.59
CA GLY A 89 -1.52 13.10 12.26
C GLY A 89 -2.40 12.20 13.14
N LEU A 90 -1.97 10.97 13.42
CA LEU A 90 -2.69 10.02 14.27
C LEU A 90 -2.06 9.99 15.66
N VAL A 91 -2.79 10.50 16.66
CA VAL A 91 -2.36 10.44 18.07
C VAL A 91 -2.77 9.08 18.62
N ILE A 92 -1.95 8.06 18.36
CA ILE A 92 -2.19 6.67 18.78
C ILE A 92 -1.25 6.34 19.94
N GLU A 93 -1.79 5.82 21.03
CA GLU A 93 -0.95 5.31 22.12
C GLU A 93 -0.44 3.92 21.76
N ALA A 94 0.87 3.78 21.63
CA ALA A 94 1.51 2.48 21.49
C ALA A 94 1.96 1.99 22.88
N ARG A 95 1.43 0.86 23.34
CA ARG A 95 1.79 0.22 24.62
C ARG A 95 2.58 -1.05 24.35
N LEU A 96 3.70 -1.22 25.05
CA LEU A 96 4.52 -2.43 25.00
C LEU A 96 4.52 -3.09 26.38
N ALA A 97 4.23 -4.37 26.45
CA ALA A 97 4.22 -5.15 27.69
C ALA A 97 4.87 -6.52 27.48
N ALA A 98 5.67 -6.99 28.43
CA ALA A 98 6.19 -8.35 28.37
C ALA A 98 5.06 -9.38 28.58
N VAL A 99 4.98 -10.37 27.70
CA VAL A 99 4.04 -11.48 27.85
C VAL A 99 4.52 -12.35 29.02
N GLY A 100 3.86 -12.24 30.18
CA GLY A 100 4.18 -12.99 31.40
C GLY A 100 4.41 -12.15 32.66
N ASP A 101 4.43 -10.82 32.57
CA ASP A 101 4.57 -9.94 33.74
C ASP A 101 3.32 -9.06 33.87
N GLY A 102 2.25 -9.65 34.42
CA GLY A 102 0.96 -8.97 34.59
C GLY A 102 -0.23 -9.83 34.22
N ALA A 103 -0.56 -10.78 35.10
CA ALA A 103 -1.92 -11.28 35.19
C ALA A 103 -2.82 -10.16 35.74
N GLU A 104 -3.44 -9.38 34.87
CA GLU A 104 -4.77 -8.83 35.18
C GLU A 104 -5.79 -9.60 34.35
N ALA A 105 -6.53 -10.45 35.07
CA ALA A 105 -7.68 -11.16 34.56
C ALA A 105 -8.75 -10.15 34.13
N LEU A 106 -9.18 -10.26 32.87
CA LEU A 106 -10.51 -9.80 32.45
C LEU A 106 -11.39 -11.04 32.20
N PRO A 107 -12.67 -10.94 32.54
CA PRO A 107 -13.51 -12.09 32.89
C PRO A 107 -13.88 -12.92 31.66
N ASP A 108 -13.96 -14.23 31.88
CA ASP A 108 -14.62 -15.19 30.99
C ASP A 108 -16.03 -14.68 30.65
N ASP A 109 -16.26 -14.33 29.38
CA ASP A 109 -17.62 -14.21 28.83
C ASP A 109 -17.81 -15.33 27.81
N ASP A 110 -18.51 -16.36 28.26
CA ASP A 110 -19.07 -17.44 27.45
C ASP A 110 -20.05 -16.86 26.43
N GLY A 111 -19.61 -16.73 25.18
CA GLY A 111 -20.43 -16.25 24.07
C GLY A 111 -20.20 -17.04 22.79
N VAL A 112 -20.58 -18.31 22.79
CA VAL A 112 -20.71 -19.11 21.56
C VAL A 112 -21.88 -18.60 20.72
N GLU A 113 -21.62 -17.98 19.57
CA GLU A 113 -22.47 -18.13 18.38
C GLU A 113 -21.64 -18.16 17.09
N HIS A 114 -21.94 -19.17 16.28
CA HIS A 114 -21.46 -19.42 14.92
C HIS A 114 -21.51 -18.18 14.02
N LEU A 115 -20.60 -18.11 13.02
CA LEU A 115 -20.96 -18.07 11.60
C LEU A 115 -19.73 -18.13 10.67
N THR A 116 -19.70 -19.20 9.88
CA THR A 116 -19.19 -19.36 8.50
C THR A 116 -17.70 -19.21 8.19
N GLU A 117 -17.13 -20.36 7.77
CA GLU A 117 -15.93 -20.52 6.95
C GLU A 117 -15.78 -19.43 5.88
N ALA A 118 -14.63 -18.76 5.87
CA ALA A 118 -14.09 -18.07 4.71
C ALA A 118 -12.97 -18.95 4.09
N PRO A 119 -12.86 -19.02 2.76
CA PRO A 119 -12.02 -19.99 2.07
C PRO A 119 -10.53 -19.73 2.33
N THR A 120 -9.85 -20.79 2.74
CA THR A 120 -8.40 -20.85 2.91
C THR A 120 -7.66 -20.69 1.59
N GLY A 121 -6.62 -19.86 1.59
CA GLY A 121 -5.38 -20.13 0.85
C GLY A 121 -5.28 -19.51 -0.53
N GLY A 122 -4.82 -18.26 -0.59
CA GLY A 122 -4.10 -17.72 -1.74
C GLY A 122 -2.89 -16.99 -1.20
N ASP A 123 -1.69 -17.30 -1.71
CA ASP A 123 -0.47 -16.57 -1.39
C ASP A 123 -0.74 -15.06 -1.61
N PRO A 124 -0.48 -14.14 -0.66
CA PRO A 124 -0.85 -12.73 -0.78
C PRO A 124 -0.23 -12.06 -2.02
N VAL A 125 0.88 -12.59 -2.53
CA VAL A 125 1.50 -12.15 -3.79
C VAL A 125 0.69 -12.63 -5.00
N GLU A 126 0.16 -13.85 -4.95
CA GLU A 126 -0.67 -14.45 -5.99
C GLU A 126 -2.09 -13.87 -5.99
N ALA A 127 -2.65 -13.56 -4.82
CA ALA A 127 -3.91 -12.84 -4.67
C ALA A 127 -3.82 -11.41 -5.22
N ARG A 128 -2.69 -10.73 -5.00
CA ARG A 128 -2.44 -9.38 -5.52
C ARG A 128 -2.12 -9.36 -7.01
N ALA A 129 -1.41 -10.37 -7.51
CA ALA A 129 -1.20 -10.58 -8.95
C ALA A 129 -2.51 -10.95 -9.67
N SER A 130 -3.38 -11.74 -9.04
CA SER A 130 -4.71 -12.10 -9.54
C SER A 130 -5.65 -10.90 -9.54
N ALA A 131 -5.61 -10.06 -8.50
CA ALA A 131 -6.38 -8.81 -8.44
C ALA A 131 -5.92 -7.82 -9.54
N LEU A 132 -4.60 -7.65 -9.71
CA LEU A 132 -4.04 -6.81 -10.77
C LEU A 132 -4.37 -7.37 -12.17
N ALA A 133 -4.36 -8.69 -12.35
CA ALA A 133 -4.76 -9.32 -13.60
C ALA A 133 -6.24 -9.12 -13.92
N ALA A 134 -7.10 -9.17 -12.89
CA ALA A 134 -8.53 -8.88 -13.02
C ALA A 134 -8.78 -7.40 -13.36
N GLU A 135 -8.09 -6.46 -12.71
CA GLU A 135 -8.17 -5.03 -13.01
C GLU A 135 -7.66 -4.71 -14.43
N LEU A 136 -6.56 -5.32 -14.86
CA LEU A 136 -6.04 -5.17 -16.22
C LEU A 136 -6.97 -5.77 -17.28
N ALA A 137 -7.65 -6.87 -16.96
CA ALA A 137 -8.65 -7.45 -17.85
C ALA A 137 -9.87 -6.52 -17.99
N ALA A 138 -10.38 -5.98 -16.88
CA ALA A 138 -11.48 -5.02 -16.86
C ALA A 138 -11.12 -3.74 -17.63
N PHE A 139 -9.92 -3.20 -17.41
CA PHE A 139 -9.42 -2.02 -18.12
C PHE A 139 -9.28 -2.27 -19.64
N ARG A 140 -8.80 -3.45 -20.04
CA ARG A 140 -8.71 -3.83 -21.47
C ARG A 140 -10.08 -3.99 -22.11
N GLU A 141 -11.08 -4.40 -21.34
CA GLU A 141 -12.46 -4.51 -21.80
C GLU A 141 -13.13 -3.13 -21.94
N GLU A 142 -12.90 -2.21 -20.99
CA GLU A 142 -13.29 -0.80 -21.12
C GLU A 142 -12.66 -0.13 -22.35
N MET A 143 -11.36 -0.32 -22.56
CA MET A 143 -10.67 0.22 -23.73
C MET A 143 -11.21 -0.35 -25.05
N ARG A 144 -11.60 -1.63 -25.08
CA ARG A 144 -12.29 -2.21 -26.25
C ARG A 144 -13.70 -1.65 -26.43
N ALA A 145 -14.44 -1.44 -25.35
CA ALA A 145 -15.78 -0.85 -25.41
C ALA A 145 -15.74 0.59 -25.93
N ILE A 146 -14.76 1.40 -25.51
CA ILE A 146 -14.52 2.76 -26.02
C ILE A 146 -14.13 2.72 -27.50
N ALA A 147 -13.19 1.85 -27.88
CA ALA A 147 -12.78 1.70 -29.27
C ALA A 147 -13.94 1.24 -30.17
N HIS A 148 -14.78 0.33 -29.68
CA HIS A 148 -15.98 -0.11 -30.38
C HIS A 148 -17.03 1.01 -30.46
N GLY A 149 -17.21 1.79 -29.40
CA GLY A 149 -18.08 2.98 -29.38
C GLY A 149 -17.67 3.99 -30.46
N ILE A 150 -16.38 4.29 -30.57
CA ILE A 150 -15.83 5.20 -31.59
C ILE A 150 -16.01 4.62 -33.01
N GLN A 151 -15.85 3.31 -33.19
CA GLN A 151 -16.05 2.64 -34.49
C GLN A 151 -17.53 2.57 -34.89
N THR A 152 -18.44 2.37 -33.92
CA THR A 152 -19.90 2.35 -34.16
C THR A 152 -20.49 3.75 -34.35
N ALA A 153 -19.81 4.79 -33.87
CA ALA A 153 -20.14 6.19 -34.10
C ALA A 153 -19.76 6.70 -35.51
N GLY A 154 -19.35 5.80 -36.40
CA GLY A 154 -19.04 6.14 -37.79
C GLY A 154 -20.28 6.29 -38.67
N ALA A 155 -20.87 7.50 -38.69
CA ALA A 155 -21.27 8.26 -39.88
C ALA A 155 -22.39 9.28 -39.55
N GLY A 156 -22.01 10.50 -39.18
CA GLY A 156 -22.86 11.69 -39.37
C GLY A 156 -23.67 12.20 -38.18
N ASP A 157 -23.23 11.98 -36.94
CA ASP A 157 -23.94 12.51 -35.77
C ASP A 157 -23.11 13.58 -35.05
N ASP A 158 -23.47 14.85 -35.27
CA ASP A 158 -23.00 15.99 -34.48
C ASP A 158 -23.24 15.75 -32.97
N GLY A 159 -24.20 14.89 -32.61
CA GLY A 159 -24.45 14.43 -31.24
C GLY A 159 -23.31 13.61 -30.64
N GLY A 160 -22.63 12.76 -31.43
CA GLY A 160 -21.48 11.97 -30.96
C GLY A 160 -20.26 12.84 -30.67
N LEU A 161 -20.02 13.85 -31.52
CA LEU A 161 -18.93 14.82 -31.34
C LEU A 161 -19.21 15.79 -30.20
N ALA A 162 -20.47 16.19 -30.01
CA ALA A 162 -20.90 16.98 -28.85
C ALA A 162 -20.73 16.21 -27.54
N ARG A 163 -21.13 14.93 -27.53
CA ARG A 163 -20.95 14.04 -26.37
C ARG A 163 -19.48 13.80 -26.04
N PHE A 164 -18.67 13.51 -27.06
CA PHE A 164 -17.22 13.35 -26.88
C PHE A 164 -16.57 14.64 -26.33
N ARG A 165 -17.04 15.81 -26.77
CA ARG A 165 -16.57 17.10 -26.26
C ARG A 165 -16.98 17.31 -24.79
N GLU A 166 -18.21 16.98 -24.41
CA GLU A 166 -18.65 17.01 -23.01
C GLU A 166 -17.84 16.05 -22.14
N GLU A 167 -17.57 14.84 -22.63
CA GLU A 167 -16.74 13.85 -21.93
C GLU A 167 -15.29 14.36 -21.77
N LEU A 168 -14.70 14.96 -22.80
CA LEU A 168 -13.38 15.60 -22.73
C LEU A 168 -13.34 16.77 -21.75
N GLU A 169 -14.37 17.60 -21.72
CA GLU A 169 -14.46 18.74 -20.82
C GLU A 169 -14.65 18.30 -19.36
N SER A 170 -15.41 17.23 -19.14
CA SER A 170 -15.54 16.56 -17.84
C SER A 170 -14.20 15.99 -17.37
N VAL A 171 -13.48 15.28 -18.25
CA VAL A 171 -12.16 14.70 -17.94
C VAL A 171 -11.14 15.82 -17.68
N ALA A 172 -11.10 16.86 -18.50
CA ALA A 172 -10.22 18.01 -18.30
C ALA A 172 -10.52 18.74 -17.00
N GLY A 173 -11.80 18.92 -16.65
CA GLY A 173 -12.22 19.51 -15.37
C GLY A 173 -11.83 18.65 -14.17
N SER A 174 -12.04 17.33 -14.26
CA SER A 174 -11.61 16.39 -13.22
C SER A 174 -10.09 16.39 -13.04
N MET A 175 -9.34 16.43 -14.14
CA MET A 175 -7.88 16.50 -14.10
C MET A 175 -7.40 17.84 -13.53
N GLY A 176 -8.03 18.96 -13.88
CA GLY A 176 -7.77 20.28 -13.29
C GLY A 176 -7.97 20.28 -11.78
N GLN A 177 -9.10 19.79 -11.29
CA GLN A 177 -9.39 19.69 -9.84
C GLN A 177 -8.38 18.81 -9.11
N ARG A 178 -7.94 17.71 -9.73
CA ARG A 178 -6.91 16.82 -9.16
C ARG A 178 -5.55 17.50 -9.11
N VAL A 179 -5.19 18.26 -10.13
CA VAL A 179 -3.93 19.02 -10.20
C VAL A 179 -3.94 20.16 -9.19
N ASP A 180 -5.02 20.93 -9.11
CA ASP A 180 -5.17 22.01 -8.13
C ASP A 180 -5.13 21.49 -6.69
N GLY A 181 -5.81 20.37 -6.43
CA GLY A 181 -5.74 19.69 -5.13
C GLY A 181 -4.35 19.12 -4.82
N ALA A 182 -3.62 18.66 -5.84
CA ALA A 182 -2.23 18.25 -5.67
C ALA A 182 -1.32 19.45 -5.38
N ALA A 183 -1.50 20.57 -6.08
CA ALA A 183 -0.77 21.81 -5.87
C ALA A 183 -0.98 22.36 -4.45
N GLN A 184 -2.23 22.40 -3.97
CA GLN A 184 -2.55 22.84 -2.60
C GLN A 184 -1.95 21.93 -1.53
N ARG A 185 -1.92 20.60 -1.75
CA ARG A 185 -1.25 19.68 -0.83
C ARG A 185 0.27 19.88 -0.82
N ILE A 186 0.88 20.16 -1.97
CA ILE A 186 2.30 20.46 -2.08
C ILE A 186 2.61 21.79 -1.38
N GLU A 187 1.79 22.81 -1.56
CA GLU A 187 1.93 24.11 -0.91
C GLU A 187 1.79 23.97 0.60
N SER A 188 0.76 23.27 1.09
CA SER A 188 0.58 22.99 2.52
C SER A 188 1.71 22.15 3.12
N ALA A 189 2.22 21.15 2.39
CA ALA A 189 3.40 20.39 2.80
C ALA A 189 4.66 21.26 2.84
N THR A 190 4.79 22.20 1.89
CA THR A 190 5.91 23.15 1.83
C THR A 190 5.85 24.13 3.00
N ASP A 191 4.67 24.68 3.31
CA ASP A 191 4.46 25.58 4.45
C ASP A 191 4.68 24.86 5.78
N SER A 192 4.20 23.62 5.92
CA SER A 192 4.44 22.79 7.11
C SER A 192 5.93 22.51 7.33
N VAL A 193 6.69 22.34 6.25
CA VAL A 193 8.14 22.14 6.31
C VAL A 193 8.87 23.45 6.60
N CYS A 194 8.49 24.57 5.97
CA CYS A 194 9.04 25.89 6.30
C CYS A 194 8.84 26.23 7.79
N ALA A 195 7.65 25.96 8.34
CA ALA A 195 7.34 26.14 9.75
C ALA A 195 8.14 25.20 10.66
N ARG A 196 8.37 23.94 10.25
CA ARG A 196 9.22 23.00 11.00
C ARG A 196 10.69 23.36 10.95
N LEU A 197 11.12 24.00 9.87
CA LEU A 197 12.50 24.38 9.69
C LEU A 197 12.81 25.67 10.45
N GLU A 198 11.85 26.54 10.76
CA GLU A 198 12.04 27.75 11.58
C GLU A 198 12.65 27.39 12.95
N GLY A 199 13.97 27.56 13.09
CA GLY A 199 14.74 27.22 14.29
C GLY A 199 15.84 26.17 14.07
N VAL A 200 15.86 25.49 12.91
CA VAL A 200 16.91 24.54 12.54
C VAL A 200 18.08 25.29 11.87
N PRO A 201 19.34 25.10 12.31
CA PRO A 201 20.50 25.75 11.70
C PRO A 201 20.71 25.31 10.25
N ASP A 202 21.05 26.27 9.37
CA ASP A 202 21.06 26.12 7.90
C ASP A 202 21.89 24.96 7.34
N ALA A 203 22.93 24.50 8.05
CA ALA A 203 23.73 23.35 7.62
C ALA A 203 22.91 22.05 7.62
N ALA A 204 22.12 21.80 8.67
CA ALA A 204 21.27 20.61 8.75
C ALA A 204 20.07 20.68 7.79
N ARG A 205 19.62 21.91 7.45
CA ARG A 205 18.60 22.12 6.42
C ARG A 205 19.12 21.78 5.03
N LEU A 206 20.37 22.15 4.71
CA LEU A 206 21.01 21.82 3.44
C LEU A 206 21.26 20.33 3.28
N ASP A 207 21.73 19.64 4.32
CA ASP A 207 21.94 18.18 4.29
C ASP A 207 20.61 17.44 4.09
N ALA A 208 19.54 17.82 4.78
CA ALA A 208 18.22 17.23 4.60
C ALA A 208 17.63 17.47 3.18
N VAL A 209 17.93 18.62 2.57
CA VAL A 209 17.52 18.91 1.19
C VAL A 209 18.33 18.11 0.17
N ILE A 210 19.63 17.90 0.42
CA ILE A 210 20.52 17.10 -0.43
C ILE A 210 20.10 15.63 -0.38
N GLU A 211 19.93 15.04 0.81
CA GLU A 211 19.49 13.65 0.96
C GLU A 211 18.12 13.41 0.29
N ARG A 212 17.20 14.37 0.42
CA ARG A 212 15.89 14.31 -0.25
C ARG A 212 16.02 14.42 -1.78
N SER A 213 16.89 15.28 -2.29
CA SER A 213 17.16 15.42 -3.71
C SER A 213 17.74 14.13 -4.29
N GLU A 214 18.65 13.47 -3.57
CA GLU A 214 19.23 12.18 -3.97
C GLU A 214 18.20 11.07 -3.97
N ALA A 215 17.34 11.00 -2.94
CA ALA A 215 16.23 10.05 -2.88
C ALA A 215 15.23 10.26 -4.04
N GLN A 216 14.91 11.52 -4.37
CA GLN A 216 14.05 11.84 -5.51
C GLN A 216 14.70 11.47 -6.85
N ALA A 217 16.00 11.71 -7.02
CA ALA A 217 16.73 11.32 -8.22
C ALA A 217 16.74 9.80 -8.43
N ALA A 218 16.91 9.01 -7.36
CA ALA A 218 16.86 7.55 -7.42
C ALA A 218 15.48 7.01 -7.83
N LEU A 219 14.41 7.65 -7.35
CA LEU A 219 13.03 7.32 -7.74
C LEU A 219 12.77 7.67 -9.22
N PHE A 220 13.23 8.83 -9.69
CA PHE A 220 13.12 9.23 -11.10
C PHE A 220 13.90 8.29 -12.02
N GLU A 221 15.11 7.87 -11.63
CA GLU A 221 15.93 6.95 -12.41
C GLU A 221 15.25 5.58 -12.55
N THR A 222 14.65 5.08 -11.47
CA THR A 222 13.91 3.81 -11.46
C THR A 222 12.68 3.89 -12.35
N ALA A 223 11.88 4.94 -12.21
CA ALA A 223 10.70 5.17 -13.04
C ALA A 223 11.06 5.33 -14.53
N MET A 224 12.14 6.03 -14.87
CA MET A 224 12.62 6.13 -16.26
C MET A 224 13.06 4.79 -16.83
N ARG A 225 13.73 3.95 -16.03
CA ARG A 225 14.17 2.61 -16.45
C ARG A 225 12.98 1.68 -16.70
N GLU A 226 11.96 1.74 -15.85
CA GLU A 226 10.71 1.01 -16.04
C GLU A 226 9.96 1.48 -17.29
N ALA A 227 9.83 2.80 -17.49
CA ALA A 227 9.20 3.37 -18.68
C ALA A 227 9.92 2.98 -19.98
N LEU A 228 11.26 3.00 -19.99
CA LEU A 228 12.07 2.53 -21.13
C LEU A 228 11.87 1.05 -21.41
N THR A 229 11.80 0.23 -20.36
CA THR A 229 11.56 -1.22 -20.49
C THR A 229 10.16 -1.49 -21.07
N ALA A 230 9.14 -0.77 -20.58
CA ALA A 230 7.79 -0.86 -21.09
C ALA A 230 7.68 -0.42 -22.55
N LEU A 231 8.36 0.67 -22.94
CA LEU A 231 8.43 1.13 -24.33
C LEU A 231 9.14 0.14 -25.24
N GLN A 232 10.24 -0.47 -24.78
CA GLN A 232 10.94 -1.52 -25.53
C GLN A 232 10.05 -2.76 -25.73
N GLY A 233 9.32 -3.17 -24.70
CA GLY A 233 8.33 -4.25 -24.79
C GLY A 233 7.20 -3.94 -25.76
N ALA A 234 6.64 -2.73 -25.72
CA ALA A 234 5.62 -2.29 -26.66
C ALA A 234 6.13 -2.24 -28.11
N CYS A 235 7.36 -1.75 -28.33
CA CYS A 235 8.01 -1.75 -29.63
C CYS A 235 8.27 -3.17 -30.16
N ALA A 236 8.62 -4.13 -29.30
CA ALA A 236 8.76 -5.53 -29.67
C ALA A 236 7.41 -6.15 -30.08
N ALA A 237 6.37 -5.93 -29.27
CA ALA A 237 5.01 -6.41 -29.56
C ALA A 237 4.41 -5.81 -30.84
N MET A 238 4.73 -4.54 -31.16
CA MET A 238 4.33 -3.90 -32.43
C MET A 238 5.15 -4.37 -33.64
N ARG A 239 6.27 -5.06 -33.43
CA ARG A 239 7.10 -5.64 -34.51
C ARG A 239 6.69 -7.08 -34.84
N GLU A 240 5.96 -7.75 -33.95
CA GLU A 240 5.42 -9.10 -34.14
C GLU A 240 4.05 -9.26 -34.85
N PRO A 241 3.26 -8.23 -35.24
CA PRO A 241 1.96 -8.47 -35.86
C PRO A 241 2.01 -8.75 -37.38
N ASP A 242 3.19 -8.86 -38.01
CA ASP A 242 3.29 -9.08 -39.47
C ASP A 242 3.72 -10.52 -39.87
N ALA A 243 4.15 -11.35 -38.91
CA ALA A 243 4.56 -12.74 -39.21
C ALA A 243 3.38 -13.74 -39.20
N ALA A 244 2.34 -13.48 -38.40
CA ALA A 244 1.20 -14.40 -38.25
C ALA A 244 0.06 -14.16 -39.25
N ALA A 245 0.06 -13.04 -39.98
CA ALA A 245 -0.97 -12.72 -40.97
C ALA A 245 -0.69 -13.28 -42.39
N SER A 246 0.52 -13.80 -42.65
CA SER A 246 0.91 -14.30 -43.98
C SER A 246 0.75 -15.82 -44.20
N ASP A 247 0.46 -16.61 -43.15
CA ASP A 247 0.41 -18.08 -43.25
C ASP A 247 -1.02 -18.68 -43.33
N GLY A 248 -2.05 -17.82 -43.29
CA GLY A 248 -3.47 -18.25 -43.31
C GLY A 248 -4.18 -18.14 -44.67
N ALA A 249 -3.56 -17.59 -45.70
CA ALA A 249 -4.24 -17.24 -46.96
C ALA A 249 -4.02 -18.21 -48.14
N ALA A 250 -3.39 -19.38 -47.94
CA ALA A 250 -2.93 -20.23 -49.04
C ALA A 250 -3.57 -21.63 -49.16
N VAL A 251 -4.66 -21.97 -48.46
CA VAL A 251 -5.19 -23.37 -48.46
C VAL A 251 -6.71 -23.49 -48.75
N GLU A 252 -7.34 -22.58 -49.49
CA GLU A 252 -8.65 -22.87 -50.11
C GLU A 252 -8.73 -22.39 -51.56
N ALA A 253 -8.05 -23.11 -52.46
CA ALA A 253 -8.39 -23.20 -53.88
C ALA A 253 -7.69 -24.43 -54.48
N GLY A 254 -8.38 -25.58 -54.49
CA GLY A 254 -7.90 -26.83 -55.09
C GLY A 254 -8.94 -27.92 -55.02
#